data_AF-A0A926FKW0-F1
#
_entry.id   AF-A0A926FKW0-F1
#
_cell.length_a   1.000
_cell.length_b   1.000
_cell.length_c   1.000
_cell.angle_alpha   90.00
_cell.angle_beta   90.00
_cell.angle_gamma   90.00
#
_symmetry.space_group_name_H-M   'P 1'
#
loop_
_entity.id
_entity.type
_entity.pdbx_description
1 polymer ?
#
loop_
_entity_poly.entity_id
_entity_poly.type
_entity_poly.pdbx_seq_one_letter_code
_entity_poly.pdbx_strand_id
1 'polypeptide(L)' 'MGLLAILLALTPMAAPPTDLLLEGGQVYVSAGSAPRAVSVLVRDGKILFVGDAAAARGRARSPERVDLAGAFV' A
#
# COMPACT_ATOMS: atom_id res chain seq x y z
N MET A 1 -37.21 -17.55 11.05
CA MET A 1 -35.74 -17.66 11.11
C MET A 1 -35.12 -17.50 9.72
N GLY A 2 -35.38 -16.40 9.01
CA GLY A 2 -34.95 -16.23 7.60
C GLY A 2 -34.25 -14.91 7.33
N LEU A 3 -34.75 -13.82 7.93
CA LEU A 3 -34.19 -12.48 7.74
C LEU A 3 -32.73 -12.36 8.17
N LEU A 4 -32.35 -12.96 9.31
CA LEU A 4 -30.99 -12.91 9.83
C LEU A 4 -29.97 -13.58 8.90
N ALA A 5 -30.34 -14.70 8.26
CA ALA A 5 -29.46 -15.40 7.32
C ALA A 5 -29.21 -14.59 6.04
N ILE A 6 -30.21 -13.81 5.60
CA ILE A 6 -30.08 -12.93 4.43
C ILE A 6 -29.15 -11.76 4.76
N LEU A 7 -29.26 -11.16 5.95
CA LEU A 7 -28.37 -10.06 6.38
C LEU A 7 -26.90 -10.48 6.49
N LEU A 8 -26.60 -11.72 6.89
CA LEU A 8 -25.22 -12.22 6.93
C LEU A 8 -24.62 -12.46 5.53
N ALA A 9 -25.44 -12.73 4.52
CA ALA A 9 -24.95 -12.95 3.15
C ALA A 9 -24.56 -11.64 2.43
N LEU A 10 -24.97 -10.47 2.96
CA LEU A 10 -24.61 -9.16 2.42
C LEU A 10 -23.38 -8.53 3.08
N THR A 11 -22.69 -9.22 4.00
CA THR A 11 -21.46 -8.65 4.56
C THR A 11 -20.39 -8.60 3.47
N PRO A 12 -19.88 -7.42 3.10
CA PRO A 12 -18.81 -7.32 2.12
C PRO A 12 -17.61 -8.10 2.65
N MET A 13 -17.23 -9.15 1.92
CA MET A 13 -15.97 -9.85 2.18
C MET A 13 -14.86 -8.83 1.92
N ALA A 14 -14.12 -8.44 2.96
CA ALA A 14 -12.95 -7.58 2.77
C ALA A 14 -12.02 -8.26 1.76
N ALA A 15 -11.65 -7.53 0.71
CA ALA A 15 -10.71 -8.04 -0.27
C ALA A 15 -9.42 -8.45 0.45
N PRO A 16 -8.77 -9.55 0.03
CA PRO A 16 -7.51 -9.94 0.62
C PRO A 16 -6.53 -8.76 0.54
N PRO A 17 -5.74 -8.53 1.60
CA PRO A 17 -4.82 -7.42 1.68
C PRO A 17 -3.81 -7.54 0.53
N THR A 18 -3.94 -6.65 -0.44
CA THR A 18 -3.02 -6.56 -1.57
C THR A 18 -1.85 -5.67 -1.18
N ASP A 19 -0.70 -5.92 -1.81
CA ASP A 19 0.41 -5.00 -1.71
C ASP A 19 0.04 -3.69 -2.41
N LEU A 20 0.35 -2.57 -1.78
CA LEU A 20 0.33 -1.25 -2.39
C LEU A 20 1.77 -0.79 -2.55
N LEU A 21 2.15 -0.47 -3.78
CA LEU A 21 3.49 0.01 -4.11
C LEU A 21 3.39 1.46 -4.61
N LEU A 22 3.87 2.40 -3.79
CA LEU A 22 3.98 3.80 -4.12
C LEU A 22 5.36 4.07 -4.75
N GLU A 23 5.40 4.60 -5.95
CA GLU A 23 6.63 4.88 -6.69
C GLU A 23 6.68 6.31 -7.20
N GLY A 24 7.86 6.78 -7.60
CA GLY A 24 8.02 8.08 -8.26
C GLY A 24 7.82 9.31 -7.37
N GLY A 25 7.68 9.15 -6.04
CA GLY A 25 7.44 10.24 -5.09
C GLY A 25 8.67 10.69 -4.31
N GLN A 26 8.52 11.80 -3.58
CA GLN A 26 9.45 12.33 -2.60
C GLN A 26 8.96 12.01 -1.18
N VAL A 27 9.68 11.16 -0.46
CA VAL A 27 9.19 10.57 0.80
C VAL A 27 9.89 11.15 2.03
N TYR A 28 9.11 11.60 3.00
CA TYR A 28 9.58 11.98 4.34
C TYR A 28 9.52 10.78 5.30
N VAL A 29 10.63 10.07 5.46
CA VAL A 29 10.66 8.83 6.28
C VAL A 29 10.57 9.13 7.79
N SER A 30 11.05 10.29 8.22
CA SER A 30 10.96 10.73 9.62
C SER A 30 10.80 12.24 9.69
N ALA A 31 10.19 12.71 10.78
CA ALA A 31 10.14 14.14 11.07
C ALA A 31 11.56 14.72 11.11
N GLY A 32 11.77 15.87 10.44
CA GLY A 32 13.06 16.55 10.36
C GLY A 32 14.05 16.00 9.33
N SER A 33 13.73 14.90 8.63
CA SER A 33 14.53 14.44 7.50
C SER A 33 14.17 15.19 6.22
N ALA A 34 15.16 15.44 5.36
CA ALA A 34 14.90 15.87 3.98
C ALA A 34 14.18 14.75 3.20
N PRO A 35 13.26 15.09 2.29
CA PRO A 35 12.56 14.09 1.50
C PRO A 35 13.52 13.41 0.53
N ARG A 36 13.23 12.15 0.19
CA ARG A 36 14.07 11.36 -0.73
C ARG A 36 13.20 10.74 -1.83
N ALA A 37 13.76 10.66 -3.03
CA ALA A 37 13.15 9.92 -4.14
C ALA A 37 13.30 8.41 -3.89
N VAL A 38 12.29 7.82 -3.26
CA VAL A 38 12.24 6.39 -2.88
C VAL A 38 10.84 5.84 -3.10
N SER A 39 10.71 4.53 -3.11
CA SER A 39 9.44 3.80 -3.20
C SER A 39 9.03 3.24 -1.84
N VAL A 40 7.73 3.14 -1.61
CA VAL A 40 7.15 2.62 -0.36
C VAL A 40 6.27 1.42 -0.68
N LEU A 41 6.59 0.28 -0.08
CA LEU A 41 5.75 -0.92 -0.12
C LEU A 41 4.92 -0.99 1.15
N VAL A 42 3.61 -1.07 0.98
CA VAL A 42 2.63 -1.24 2.04
C VAL A 42 1.93 -2.59 1.85
N ARG A 43 1.70 -3.30 2.95
CA ARG A 43 0.86 -4.51 3.01
C ARG A 43 0.09 -4.47 4.31
N ASP A 44 -1.20 -4.81 4.29
CA ASP A 44 -2.04 -4.83 5.50
C ASP A 44 -2.05 -3.48 6.25
N GLY A 45 -1.96 -2.36 5.52
CA GLY A 45 -1.87 -1.02 6.11
C GLY A 45 -0.56 -0.73 6.85
N LYS A 46 0.46 -1.59 6.71
CA LYS A 46 1.78 -1.43 7.32
C LYS A 46 2.84 -1.20 6.25
N ILE A 47 3.78 -0.31 6.53
CA ILE A 47 4.96 -0.12 5.69
C ILE A 47 5.88 -1.33 5.88
N LEU A 48 6.09 -2.09 4.80
CA LEU A 48 7.01 -3.21 4.77
C LEU A 48 8.41 -2.81 4.33
N PHE A 49 8.52 -1.79 3.47
CA PHE A 49 9.79 -1.36 2.91
C PHE A 49 9.73 0.09 2.42
N VAL A 50 10.84 0.81 2.62
CA VAL A 50 11.10 2.13 2.03
C VAL A 50 12.51 2.10 1.44
N GLY A 51 12.66 2.40 0.15
CA GLY A 51 13.96 2.34 -0.51
C GLY A 51 13.87 2.41 -2.02
N ASP A 52 14.81 1.79 -2.72
CA ASP A 52 14.80 1.82 -4.18
C ASP A 52 13.63 1.03 -4.78
N ALA A 53 13.19 1.46 -5.97
CA ALA A 53 12.03 0.88 -6.65
C ALA A 53 12.23 -0.60 -7.02
N ALA A 54 13.44 -1.01 -7.42
CA ALA A 54 13.71 -2.39 -7.82
C ALA A 54 13.59 -3.35 -6.63
N ALA A 55 14.15 -2.96 -5.48
CA ALA A 55 14.07 -3.64 -4.21
C ALA A 55 12.64 -3.72 -3.69
N ALA A 56 11.86 -2.64 -3.83
CA ALA A 56 10.45 -2.63 -3.45
C ALA A 56 9.63 -3.59 -4.34
N ARG A 57 9.80 -3.53 -5.66
CA ARG A 57 9.15 -4.44 -6.63
C ARG A 57 9.51 -5.90 -6.39
N GLY A 58 10.76 -6.21 -6.08
CA GLY A 58 11.21 -7.58 -5.80
C GLY A 58 10.62 -8.17 -4.50
N ARG A 59 10.14 -7.32 -3.58
CA ARG A 59 9.50 -7.75 -2.32
C ARG A 59 7.97 -7.83 -2.43
N ALA A 60 7.41 -7.21 -3.46
CA ALA A 60 5.97 -7.11 -3.64
C ALA A 60 5.37 -8.39 -4.24
N ARG A 61 4.11 -8.69 -3.90
CA ARG A 61 3.31 -9.81 -4.37
C ARG A 61 2.11 -9.27 -5.14
N SER A 62 2.24 -9.17 -6.47
CA SER A 62 1.21 -8.59 -7.36
C SER A 62 0.63 -7.26 -6.85
N PRO A 63 1.48 -6.24 -6.61
CA PRO A 63 1.03 -5.01 -5.99
C PRO A 63 0.10 -4.20 -6.91
N GLU A 64 -0.85 -3.50 -6.29
CA GLU A 64 -1.42 -2.29 -6.87
C GLU A 64 -0.31 -1.23 -6.90
N ARG A 65 -0.03 -0.68 -8.09
CA ARG A 65 1.03 0.32 -8.27
C ARG A 65 0.42 1.70 -8.41
N VAL A 66 0.94 2.64 -7.65
CA VAL A 66 0.58 4.06 -7.74
C VAL A 66 1.85 4.84 -8.06
N ASP A 67 1.85 5.48 -9.22
CA ASP A 67 2.88 6.47 -9.58
C ASP A 67 2.48 7.82 -8.97
N LEU A 68 3.35 8.35 -8.13
CA LEU A 68 3.17 9.63 -7.44
C LEU A 68 3.64 10.81 -8.31
N ALA A 69 4.30 10.57 -9.44
CA ALA A 69 4.71 11.60 -10.41
C ALA A 69 5.43 12.81 -9.78
N GLY A 70 6.30 12.57 -8.80
CA GLY A 70 7.07 13.59 -8.09
C GLY A 70 6.35 14.21 -6.88
N ALA A 71 5.13 13.78 -6.55
CA ALA A 71 4.41 14.24 -5.37
C ALA A 71 5.09 13.80 -4.06
N PHE A 72 4.74 14.48 -2.97
CA PHE A 72 5.29 14.25 -1.64
C PHE A 72 4.40 13.36 -0.80
N VAL A 73 5.01 12.48 0.00
CA VAL A 73 4.33 11.56 0.93
C VAL A 73 5.10 11.44 2.25
#